data_AF-A0A8T2IGG2-F1
#
_entry.id   AF-A0A8T2IGG2-F1
#
_cell.length_a   1.000
_cell.length_b   1.000
_cell.length_c   1.000
_cell.angle_alpha   90.00
_cell.angle_beta   90.00
_cell.angle_gamma   90.00
#
_symmetry.space_group_name_H-M   'P 1'
#
loop_
_entity.id
_entity.type
_entity.pdbx_description
1 polymer ?
#
loop_
_entity_poly.entity_id
_entity_poly.type
_entity_poly.pdbx_seq_one_letter_code
_entity_poly.pdbx_strand_id
1 'polypeptide(L)'
;MTEEVIVPFMLRDICTVTKGTRLELGIGNHENAIKFLGQDYDQLRQECLQNGTLFKDDTFPPSAYSLGFKELGPNSSKTYGVKWVRPTVRQ
;
A
#
# COMPACT_ATOMS: atom_id res chain seq x y z
N MET A 1 -29.70 3.35 -19.53
CA MET A 1 -29.24 3.33 -18.13
C MET A 1 -27.85 2.71 -18.16
N THR A 2 -26.83 3.54 -18.31
CA THR A 2 -25.44 3.10 -18.47
C THR A 2 -24.85 2.94 -17.09
N GLU A 3 -24.69 1.69 -16.64
CA GLU A 3 -23.92 1.36 -15.45
C GLU A 3 -22.48 1.83 -15.69
N GLU A 4 -22.00 2.74 -14.85
CA GLU A 4 -20.60 3.13 -14.86
C GLU A 4 -19.78 1.92 -14.42
N VAL A 5 -19.13 1.31 -15.42
CA VAL A 5 -18.15 0.25 -15.22
C VAL A 5 -17.07 0.81 -14.29
N ILE A 6 -17.09 0.36 -13.04
CA ILE A 6 -15.99 0.57 -12.10
C ILE A 6 -14.78 -0.11 -12.71
N VAL A 7 -13.92 0.67 -13.36
CA VAL A 7 -12.62 0.22 -13.83
C VAL A 7 -11.74 0.08 -12.58
N PRO A 8 -11.35 -1.14 -12.16
CA PRO A 8 -10.35 -1.25 -11.12
C PRO A 8 -9.08 -0.59 -11.66
N PHE A 9 -8.57 0.38 -10.90
CA PHE A 9 -7.25 0.95 -11.09
C PHE A 9 -6.23 -0.18 -10.88
N MET A 10 -5.93 -0.91 -11.95
CA MET A 10 -4.82 -1.84 -11.97
C MET A 10 -3.56 -0.98 -11.99
N LEU A 11 -2.89 -0.87 -10.84
CA LEU A 11 -1.48 -0.52 -10.79
C LEU A 11 -0.77 -1.37 -11.84
N ARG A 12 -0.29 -0.71 -12.91
CA ARG A 12 0.49 -1.35 -13.96
C ARG A 12 1.90 -1.52 -13.43
N ASP A 13 2.10 -2.54 -12.60
CA ASP A 13 3.43 -2.93 -12.16
C ASP A 13 4.05 -3.92 -13.16
N ILE A 14 5.32 -3.67 -13.44
CA ILE A 14 6.26 -4.64 -13.98
C ILE A 14 6.29 -5.84 -13.02
N CYS A 15 5.54 -6.88 -13.33
CA CYS A 15 5.71 -8.21 -12.78
C CYS A 15 6.31 -9.05 -13.92
N THR A 16 7.63 -9.26 -13.88
CA THR A 16 8.38 -10.01 -14.91
C THR A 16 8.09 -11.51 -14.90
N VAL A 17 7.18 -11.99 -14.03
CA VAL A 17 6.79 -13.39 -13.98
C VAL A 17 5.74 -13.66 -15.05
N THR A 18 6.12 -14.43 -16.06
CA THR A 18 5.26 -14.87 -17.17
C THR A 18 3.98 -15.53 -16.64
N LYS A 19 2.82 -15.19 -17.21
CA LYS A 19 1.49 -15.62 -16.71
C LYS A 19 1.35 -17.13 -16.46
N GLY A 20 2.05 -17.98 -17.23
CA GLY A 20 2.01 -19.44 -17.07
C GLY A 20 2.65 -19.95 -15.78
N THR A 21 3.76 -19.34 -15.33
CA THR A 21 4.50 -19.78 -14.13
C THR A 21 3.80 -19.34 -12.83
N ARG A 22 3.03 -18.25 -12.88
CA ARG A 22 2.27 -17.74 -11.72
C ARG A 22 1.20 -18.73 -11.24
N LEU A 23 0.52 -19.40 -12.17
CA LEU A 23 -0.52 -20.38 -11.85
C LEU A 23 0.08 -21.65 -11.24
N GLU A 24 1.20 -22.13 -11.78
CA GLU A 24 1.88 -23.35 -11.33
C GLU A 24 2.52 -23.18 -9.94
N LEU A 25 3.06 -21.99 -9.65
CA LEU A 25 3.65 -21.65 -8.35
C LEU A 25 2.60 -21.16 -7.32
N GLY A 26 1.32 -21.13 -7.68
CA GLY A 26 0.24 -20.63 -6.82
C GLY A 26 0.37 -19.15 -6.45
N ILE A 27 1.17 -18.38 -7.20
CA ILE A 27 1.47 -16.98 -6.92
C ILE A 27 0.23 -16.13 -7.15
N GLY A 28 -0.25 -15.49 -6.09
CA GLY A 28 -1.48 -14.68 -6.08
C GLY A 28 -2.66 -15.37 -5.38
N ASN A 29 -2.50 -16.60 -4.89
CA ASN A 29 -3.46 -17.25 -4.00
C ASN A 29 -3.33 -16.71 -2.57
N HIS A 30 -4.32 -16.96 -1.71
CA HIS A 30 -4.30 -16.52 -0.31
C HIS A 30 -3.04 -16.98 0.44
N GLU A 31 -2.61 -18.22 0.21
CA GLU A 31 -1.42 -18.82 0.84
C GLU A 31 -0.09 -18.30 0.27
N ASN A 32 -0.08 -17.75 -0.94
CA ASN A 32 1.13 -17.26 -1.61
C ASN A 32 0.85 -15.92 -2.30
N ALA A 33 0.46 -14.94 -1.48
CA ALA A 33 0.12 -13.61 -1.95
C ALA A 33 1.32 -12.90 -2.56
N ILE A 34 1.07 -12.12 -3.62
CA ILE A 34 2.11 -11.32 -4.26
C ILE A 34 2.43 -10.13 -3.35
N LYS A 35 3.71 -9.93 -3.10
CA LYS A 35 4.23 -8.77 -2.37
C LYS A 35 3.97 -7.50 -3.18
N PHE A 36 3.09 -6.64 -2.68
CA PHE A 36 2.76 -5.37 -3.31
C PHE A 36 4.00 -4.47 -3.35
N LEU A 37 4.37 -3.99 -4.53
CA LEU A 37 5.61 -3.23 -4.77
C LEU A 37 6.88 -3.94 -4.23
N GLY A 38 6.86 -5.27 -4.13
CA GLY A 38 7.98 -6.05 -3.60
C GLY A 38 8.20 -5.90 -2.09
N GLN A 39 7.27 -5.29 -1.35
CA GLN A 39 7.40 -5.11 0.09
C GLN A 39 7.21 -6.44 0.84
N ASP A 40 8.22 -6.84 1.60
CA ASP A 40 8.21 -8.04 2.45
C ASP A 40 8.01 -7.65 3.91
N TYR A 41 6.85 -7.99 4.47
CA TYR A 41 6.50 -7.68 5.85
C TYR A 41 7.50 -8.25 6.85
N ASP A 42 7.92 -9.51 6.69
CA ASP A 42 8.77 -10.17 7.69
C ASP A 42 10.17 -9.54 7.69
N GLN A 43 10.70 -9.25 6.51
CA GLN A 43 11.99 -8.55 6.36
C GLN A 43 11.92 -7.13 6.94
N LEU A 44 10.91 -6.35 6.56
CA LEU A 44 10.76 -4.96 7.02
C LEU A 44 10.56 -4.89 8.54
N ARG A 45 9.79 -5.82 9.09
CA ARG A 45 9.58 -5.94 10.54
C ARG A 45 10.88 -6.29 11.26
N GLN A 46 11.64 -7.26 10.75
CA GLN A 46 12.92 -7.63 11.36
C GLN A 46 13.91 -6.47 11.34
N GLU A 47 14.03 -5.75 10.23
CA GLU A 47 14.90 -4.59 10.12
C GLU A 47 14.54 -3.49 11.13
N CYS A 48 13.26 -3.14 11.23
CA CYS A 48 12.79 -2.15 12.20
C CYS A 48 13.08 -2.58 13.65
N LEU A 49 12.88 -3.86 13.97
CA LEU A 49 13.18 -4.41 15.30
C LEU A 49 14.68 -4.39 15.62
N GLN A 50 15.52 -4.75 14.64
CA GLN A 50 16.98 -4.71 14.79
C GLN A 50 17.49 -3.28 14.98
N ASN A 51 16.93 -2.33 14.23
CA ASN A 51 17.30 -0.92 14.30
C ASN A 51 16.65 -0.19 15.49
N GLY A 52 15.69 -0.81 16.18
CA GLY A 52 14.92 -0.17 17.26
C GLY A 52 14.07 1.00 16.78
N THR A 53 13.68 1.03 15.50
CA THR A 53 12.92 2.11 14.88
C THR A 53 11.49 1.68 14.55
N LEU A 54 10.61 2.66 14.38
CA LEU A 54 9.25 2.41 13.90
C LEU A 54 9.23 2.44 12.37
N PHE A 55 8.52 1.48 11.78
CA PHE A 55 8.34 1.42 10.33
C PHE A 55 7.70 2.70 9.77
N LYS A 56 8.31 3.24 8.72
CA LYS A 56 7.75 4.31 7.89
C LYS A 56 7.62 3.75 6.48
N ASP A 57 6.43 3.90 5.91
CA ASP A 57 6.15 3.41 4.57
C ASP A 57 6.59 4.44 3.53
N ASP A 58 7.58 4.09 2.72
CA ASP A 58 8.07 4.94 1.62
C ASP A 58 7.13 4.88 0.41
N THR A 59 6.38 3.78 0.24
CA THR A 59 5.41 3.61 -0.84
C THR A 59 4.09 4.31 -0.55
N PHE A 60 3.77 4.49 0.73
CA PHE A 60 2.59 5.21 1.20
C PHE A 60 2.94 6.18 2.33
N PRO A 61 3.61 7.30 2.03
CA PRO A 61 4.10 8.22 3.05
C PRO A 61 2.95 8.91 3.80
N PRO A 62 3.13 9.35 5.05
CA PRO A 62 2.14 10.11 5.79
C PRO A 62 2.05 11.57 5.28
N SER A 63 1.56 11.75 4.05
CA SER A 63 1.53 13.02 3.32
C SER A 63 0.14 13.32 2.78
N ALA A 64 -0.13 14.57 2.38
CA ALA A 64 -1.41 14.94 1.78
C ALA A 64 -1.70 14.19 0.47
N TYR A 65 -0.67 13.79 -0.29
CA TYR A 65 -0.82 12.99 -1.50
C TYR A 65 -1.39 11.60 -1.22
N SER A 66 -1.16 11.07 -0.02
CA SER A 66 -1.67 9.78 0.42
C SER A 66 -3.12 9.87 0.91
N LEU A 67 -3.59 11.08 1.25
CA LEU A 67 -5.00 11.32 1.59
C LEU A 67 -5.88 11.36 0.33
N GLY A 68 -5.32 11.84 -0.79
CA GLY A 68 -5.97 11.77 -2.08
C GLY A 68 -5.59 12.92 -3.02
N PHE A 69 -6.48 13.17 -3.97
CA PHE A 69 -6.33 14.20 -4.99
C PHE A 69 -7.56 15.11 -5.02
N LYS A 70 -7.46 16.26 -5.69
CA LYS A 70 -8.53 17.27 -5.82
C LYS A 70 -9.12 17.64 -4.43
N GLU A 71 -10.27 17.09 -4.07
CA GLU A 71 -10.97 17.37 -2.81
C GLU A 71 -10.21 16.93 -1.56
N LEU A 72 -9.29 15.97 -1.66
CA LEU A 72 -8.41 15.55 -0.57
C LEU A 72 -6.94 15.83 -0.89
N GLY A 73 -6.67 16.71 -1.84
CA GLY A 73 -5.30 17.08 -2.20
C GLY A 73 -4.63 18.05 -1.20
N PRO A 74 -3.36 18.42 -1.45
CA PRO A 74 -2.56 19.29 -0.58
C PRO A 74 -3.16 20.68 -0.29
N ASN A 75 -3.98 21.19 -1.20
CA ASN A 75 -4.58 22.53 -1.10
C ASN A 75 -6.06 22.50 -0.70
N SER A 76 -6.58 21.34 -0.29
CA SER A 76 -7.96 21.23 0.15
C SER A 76 -8.11 21.68 1.60
N SER A 77 -9.17 22.41 1.89
CA SER A 77 -9.56 22.71 3.28
C SER A 77 -9.84 21.46 4.09
N LYS A 78 -10.24 20.34 3.44
CA LYS A 78 -10.55 19.06 4.11
C LYS A 78 -9.32 18.37 4.71
N THR A 79 -8.14 18.60 4.15
CA THR A 79 -6.88 17.99 4.62
C THR A 79 -6.07 18.91 5.50
N TYR A 80 -6.49 20.18 5.64
CA TYR A 80 -5.84 21.14 6.51
C TYR A 80 -5.92 20.70 7.99
N GLY A 81 -4.76 20.68 8.65
CA GLY A 81 -4.67 20.33 10.08
C GLY A 81 -4.70 18.83 10.39
N VAL A 82 -4.73 17.95 9.38
CA VAL A 82 -4.63 16.50 9.60
C VAL A 82 -3.26 16.15 10.21
N LYS A 83 -3.29 15.31 11.25
CA LYS A 83 -2.09 14.77 11.91
C LYS A 83 -2.09 13.26 11.82
N TRP A 84 -0.96 12.69 11.43
CA TRP A 84 -0.75 11.25 11.38
C TRP A 84 -0.34 10.75 12.76
N VAL A 85 -1.16 9.89 13.34
CA VAL A 85 -0.96 9.36 14.69
C VAL A 85 -0.97 7.85 14.63
N ARG A 86 -0.07 7.21 15.37
CA ARG A 86 -0.10 5.75 15.52
C ARG A 86 -1.06 5.40 16.66
N PRO A 87 -1.87 4.34 16.52
CA PRO A 87 -2.58 3.79 17.66
C PRO A 87 -1.57 3.35 18.72
N THR A 88 -1.55 4.03 19.87
CA THR A 88 -0.93 3.49 21.07
C THR A 88 -1.90 2.47 21.63
N VAL A 89 -1.46 1.22 21.81
CA VAL A 89 -2.27 0.15 22.41
C VAL A 89 -2.87 0.69 23.71
N ARG A 90 -4.18 0.98 23.72
CA ARG A 90 -4.90 1.11 24.98
C ARG A 90 -5.21 -0.33 25.39
N GLN A 91 -4.50 -0.81 26.40
CA GLN A 91 -4.97 -1.94 27.20
C GLN A 91 -6.22 -1.51 27.96
#